data_AF-A0A815YCX0-F1
#
_entry.id   AF-A0A815YCX0-F1
#
_cell.length_a   1.000
_cell.length_b   1.000
_cell.length_c   1.000
_cell.angle_alpha   90.00
_cell.angle_beta   90.00
_cell.angle_gamma   90.00
#
_symmetry.space_group_name_H-M   'P 1'
#
loop_
_entity.id
_entity.type
_entity.pdbx_description
1 polymer ?
#
loop_
_entity_poly.entity_id
_entity_poly.type
_entity_poly.pdbx_seq_one_letter_code
_entity_poly.pdbx_strand_id
1 'polypeptide(L)'
;DLRDSSGNIVGTTDTLSTEQIHQLFGMTWAIDPVRSHFYYESGDNASFYSFQNQIYRPTFNVSINSSNDSNARDACGILSNATDSSLWSFAQRTCYYDIAVTGDIAFGRSSRQTAEQQFEQREAMRNSPKFNSDLSLTRSVRVGEQVQISFQATSEFSLTIHYKLLHAPNGSSLDGLTGEFNWKVPDETEISKKIPVEVSAQDATYNLTSTYEVLLEIQPKSNALALATSIILLTLTFVSSFVLPSMDNLFF
;
A
#
# COMPACT_ATOMS: atom_id res chain seq x y z
N ASP A 1 -24.23 12.24 -4.17
CA ASP A 1 -25.59 11.70 -4.00
C ASP A 1 -25.67 10.24 -4.38
N LEU A 2 -26.12 9.41 -3.44
CA LEU A 2 -26.37 7.99 -3.69
C LEU A 2 -27.57 7.88 -4.64
N ARG A 3 -27.43 7.10 -5.70
CA ARG A 3 -28.49 6.88 -6.69
C ARG A 3 -28.93 5.42 -6.69
N ASP A 4 -30.23 5.19 -6.85
CA ASP A 4 -30.78 3.84 -7.05
C ASP A 4 -30.43 3.30 -8.46
N SER A 5 -30.78 2.04 -8.72
CA SER A 5 -30.60 1.39 -10.01
C SER A 5 -31.38 2.05 -11.16
N SER A 6 -32.32 2.94 -10.84
CA SER A 6 -33.13 3.72 -11.79
C SER A 6 -32.59 5.15 -11.96
N GLY A 7 -31.48 5.49 -11.29
CA GLY A 7 -30.82 6.79 -11.36
C GLY A 7 -31.37 7.88 -10.44
N ASN A 8 -32.36 7.57 -9.57
CA ASN A 8 -32.95 8.52 -8.63
C ASN A 8 -32.06 8.72 -7.41
N ILE A 9 -31.98 9.96 -6.90
CA ILE A 9 -31.20 10.27 -5.71
C ILE A 9 -31.94 9.77 -4.48
N VAL A 10 -31.34 8.81 -3.77
CA VAL A 10 -31.88 8.17 -2.56
C VAL A 10 -31.42 8.91 -1.29
N GLY A 11 -30.40 9.78 -1.41
CA GLY A 11 -30.01 10.71 -0.37
C GLY A 11 -28.80 11.57 -0.75
N THR A 12 -28.72 12.75 -0.15
CA THR A 12 -27.54 13.62 -0.27
C THR A 12 -26.49 13.18 0.75
N THR A 13 -25.24 13.06 0.31
CA THR A 13 -24.14 12.48 1.12
C THR A 13 -23.81 13.27 2.39
N ASP A 14 -24.32 14.50 2.49
CA ASP A 14 -23.97 15.45 3.55
C ASP A 14 -24.96 15.40 4.72
N THR A 15 -26.05 14.63 4.60
CA THR A 15 -27.13 14.55 5.60
C THR A 15 -27.30 13.16 6.21
N LEU A 16 -26.57 12.17 5.70
CA LEU A 16 -26.70 10.77 6.10
C LEU A 16 -25.50 10.34 6.94
N SER A 17 -25.76 9.55 7.98
CA SER A 17 -24.71 8.85 8.70
C SER A 17 -24.07 7.77 7.81
N THR A 18 -22.84 7.36 8.14
CA THR A 18 -22.14 6.26 7.45
C THR A 18 -22.98 4.97 7.44
N GLU A 19 -23.71 4.70 8.52
CA GLU A 19 -24.55 3.52 8.66
C GLU A 19 -25.78 3.59 7.74
N GLN A 20 -26.39 4.78 7.60
CA GLN A 20 -27.47 5.03 6.65
C GLN A 20 -26.98 4.92 5.20
N ILE A 21 -25.77 5.40 4.90
CA ILE A 21 -25.13 5.26 3.59
C ILE A 21 -24.95 3.78 3.23
N HIS A 22 -24.41 2.98 4.14
CA HIS A 22 -24.21 1.55 3.90
C HIS A 22 -25.53 0.79 3.75
N GLN A 23 -26.54 1.13 4.55
CA GLN A 23 -27.87 0.54 4.44
C GLN A 23 -28.53 0.87 3.09
N LEU A 24 -28.53 2.14 2.69
CA LEU A 24 -29.11 2.58 1.42
C LEU A 24 -28.38 1.99 0.23
N PHE A 25 -27.05 1.92 0.30
CA PHE A 25 -26.26 1.21 -0.70
C PHE A 25 -26.62 -0.28 -0.75
N GLY A 26 -26.72 -0.97 0.38
CA GLY A 26 -27.13 -2.38 0.40
C GLY A 26 -28.51 -2.61 -0.22
N MET A 27 -29.45 -1.67 -0.03
CA MET A 27 -30.78 -1.73 -0.63
C MET A 27 -30.78 -1.57 -2.16
N THR A 28 -29.78 -0.90 -2.77
CA THR A 28 -29.68 -0.82 -4.24
C THR A 28 -29.26 -2.15 -4.88
N TRP A 29 -28.71 -3.06 -4.08
CA TRP A 29 -28.38 -4.44 -4.46
C TRP A 29 -29.44 -5.45 -4.00
N ALA A 30 -30.53 -4.99 -3.37
CA ALA A 30 -31.63 -5.86 -2.99
C ALA A 30 -32.25 -6.48 -4.24
N ILE A 31 -32.28 -7.81 -4.28
CA ILE A 31 -32.72 -8.55 -5.46
C ILE A 31 -34.26 -8.55 -5.51
N ASP A 32 -34.82 -8.22 -6.67
CA ASP A 32 -36.24 -8.39 -6.95
C ASP A 32 -36.58 -9.90 -6.94
N PRO A 33 -37.42 -10.38 -6.01
CA PRO A 33 -37.73 -11.80 -5.88
C PRO A 33 -38.41 -12.40 -7.13
N VAL A 34 -38.97 -11.59 -8.03
CA VAL A 34 -39.58 -12.04 -9.29
C VAL A 34 -38.52 -12.28 -10.38
N ARG A 35 -37.34 -11.67 -10.26
CA ARG A 35 -36.22 -11.77 -11.21
C ARG A 35 -35.01 -12.52 -10.66
N SER A 36 -35.06 -12.87 -9.38
CA SER A 36 -34.05 -13.65 -8.70
C SER A 36 -34.11 -15.11 -9.14
N HIS A 37 -32.96 -15.71 -9.43
CA HIS A 37 -32.83 -17.18 -9.51
C HIS A 37 -32.91 -17.84 -8.12
N PHE A 38 -32.82 -17.05 -7.05
CA PHE A 38 -33.03 -17.48 -5.67
C PHE A 38 -34.48 -17.22 -5.27
N TYR A 39 -35.21 -18.29 -4.94
CA TYR A 39 -36.59 -18.24 -4.45
C TYR A 39 -36.63 -18.60 -2.96
N TYR A 40 -37.61 -18.06 -2.25
CA TYR A 40 -37.92 -18.49 -0.88
C TYR A 40 -38.62 -19.86 -0.92
N GLU A 41 -38.45 -20.68 0.13
CA GLU A 41 -39.21 -21.93 0.25
C GLU A 41 -40.72 -21.68 0.24
N SER A 42 -41.50 -22.71 -0.10
CA SER A 42 -42.96 -22.58 -0.23
C SER A 42 -43.59 -22.17 1.11
N GLY A 43 -44.19 -20.97 1.14
CA GLY A 43 -44.80 -20.40 2.35
C GLY A 43 -44.05 -19.19 2.91
N ASP A 44 -42.81 -18.97 2.48
CA ASP A 44 -41.98 -17.85 2.91
C ASP A 44 -42.10 -16.65 1.96
N ASN A 45 -41.82 -15.46 2.49
CA ASN A 45 -41.73 -14.23 1.69
C ASN A 45 -40.71 -13.25 2.28
N ALA A 46 -40.33 -12.23 1.52
CA ALA A 46 -39.36 -11.21 1.96
C ALA A 46 -39.78 -10.52 3.27
N SER A 47 -41.09 -10.36 3.50
CA SER A 47 -41.65 -9.77 4.72
C SER A 47 -41.38 -10.62 5.97
N PHE A 48 -41.33 -11.94 5.83
CA PHE A 48 -40.97 -12.86 6.92
C PHE A 48 -39.54 -12.61 7.41
N TYR A 49 -38.61 -12.32 6.51
CA TYR A 49 -37.19 -12.08 6.82
C TYR A 49 -36.88 -10.61 7.16
N SER A 50 -37.70 -9.64 6.70
CA SER A 50 -37.49 -8.22 7.01
C SER A 50 -37.78 -7.85 8.47
N PHE A 51 -38.49 -8.70 9.22
CA PHE A 51 -38.77 -8.52 10.65
C PHE A 51 -37.99 -9.49 11.56
N GLN A 52 -37.21 -10.41 10.99
CA GLN A 52 -36.31 -11.26 11.75
C GLN A 52 -35.12 -10.41 12.19
N ASN A 53 -35.17 -9.99 13.46
CA ASN A 53 -34.07 -9.50 14.31
C ASN A 53 -32.87 -8.90 13.55
N GLN A 54 -32.72 -7.57 13.54
CA GLN A 54 -31.55 -6.88 12.95
C GLN A 54 -30.20 -7.25 13.60
N ILE A 55 -30.22 -8.09 14.64
CA ILE A 55 -29.07 -8.77 15.23
C ILE A 55 -28.87 -10.17 14.60
N TYR A 56 -29.42 -10.43 13.41
CA TYR A 56 -29.21 -11.67 12.68
C TYR A 56 -27.74 -11.75 12.27
N ARG A 57 -26.95 -12.42 13.11
CA ARG A 57 -25.65 -12.96 12.73
C ARG A 57 -25.96 -14.32 12.10
N PRO A 58 -25.70 -14.53 10.79
CA PRO A 58 -25.80 -15.87 10.23
C PRO A 58 -24.89 -16.78 11.07
N THR A 59 -25.51 -17.68 11.82
CA THR A 59 -24.82 -18.71 12.58
C THR A 59 -25.08 -19.99 11.83
N PHE A 60 -24.02 -20.58 11.29
CA PHE A 60 -24.11 -21.90 10.70
C PHE A 60 -24.27 -22.89 11.84
N ASN A 61 -25.51 -23.28 12.12
CA ASN A 61 -25.81 -24.35 13.06
C ASN A 61 -25.58 -25.70 12.39
N VAL A 62 -24.32 -25.95 12.00
CA VAL A 62 -23.87 -27.29 11.62
C VAL A 62 -23.47 -27.95 12.93
N SER A 63 -24.42 -28.61 13.58
CA SER A 63 -24.08 -29.52 14.67
C SER A 63 -23.35 -30.71 14.05
N ILE A 64 -22.06 -30.85 14.39
CA ILE A 64 -21.36 -32.12 14.17
C ILE A 64 -22.18 -33.19 14.90
N ASN A 65 -22.46 -34.32 14.26
CA ASN A 65 -23.05 -35.46 14.95
C ASN A 65 -22.25 -35.68 16.24
N SER A 66 -22.94 -35.70 17.39
CA SER A 66 -22.34 -35.74 18.74
C SER A 66 -21.19 -36.73 18.90
N SER A 67 -21.19 -37.83 18.14
CA SER A 67 -20.12 -38.85 18.12
C SER A 67 -18.74 -38.31 17.71
N ASN A 68 -18.68 -37.24 16.91
CA ASN A 68 -17.44 -36.67 16.39
C ASN A 68 -17.12 -35.27 16.96
N ASP A 69 -17.99 -34.69 17.80
CA ASP A 69 -17.80 -33.35 18.35
C ASP A 69 -16.51 -33.24 19.19
N SER A 70 -16.27 -34.19 20.09
CA SER A 70 -15.04 -34.21 20.89
C SER A 70 -13.79 -34.33 20.01
N ASN A 71 -13.82 -35.24 19.03
CA ASN A 71 -12.69 -35.46 18.13
C ASN A 71 -12.41 -34.23 17.25
N ALA A 72 -13.46 -33.53 16.81
CA ALA A 72 -13.35 -32.29 16.05
C ALA A 72 -12.78 -31.15 16.90
N ARG A 73 -13.29 -30.98 18.13
CA ARG A 73 -12.77 -29.98 19.08
C ARG A 73 -11.30 -30.22 19.39
N ASP A 74 -10.92 -31.45 19.69
CA ASP A 74 -9.54 -31.83 19.98
C ASP A 74 -8.64 -31.58 18.76
N ALA A 75 -9.08 -31.95 17.55
CA ALA A 75 -8.34 -31.69 16.33
C ALA A 75 -8.15 -30.19 16.05
N CYS A 76 -9.16 -29.39 16.36
CA CYS A 76 -9.13 -27.94 16.22
C CYS A 76 -8.47 -27.23 17.40
N GLY A 77 -8.07 -27.95 18.47
CA GLY A 77 -7.44 -27.36 19.65
C GLY A 77 -8.39 -26.49 20.46
N ILE A 78 -9.69 -26.80 20.41
CA ILE A 78 -10.73 -26.18 21.22
C ILE A 78 -10.81 -26.95 22.53
N LEU A 79 -10.74 -26.23 23.66
CA LEU A 79 -10.87 -26.88 24.97
C LEU A 79 -12.23 -27.56 25.11
N SER A 80 -12.26 -28.75 25.70
CA SER A 80 -13.48 -29.55 25.87
C SER A 80 -14.56 -28.85 26.70
N ASN A 81 -14.18 -27.92 27.58
CA ASN A 81 -15.09 -27.10 28.37
C ASN A 81 -15.53 -25.79 27.66
N ALA A 82 -14.97 -25.46 26.50
CA ALA A 82 -15.29 -24.26 25.75
C ALA A 82 -16.56 -24.48 24.91
N THR A 83 -17.71 -24.42 25.56
CA THR A 83 -19.03 -24.57 24.92
C THR A 83 -19.45 -23.33 24.13
N ASP A 84 -18.91 -22.16 24.48
CA ASP A 84 -19.18 -20.90 23.79
C ASP A 84 -18.23 -20.71 22.59
N SER A 85 -18.78 -20.86 21.39
CA SER A 85 -18.03 -20.71 20.13
C SER A 85 -17.63 -19.26 19.81
N SER A 86 -18.16 -18.27 20.54
CA SER A 86 -17.76 -16.88 20.42
C SER A 86 -16.33 -16.65 20.94
N LEU A 87 -15.90 -17.46 21.91
CA LEU A 87 -14.57 -17.39 22.52
C LEU A 87 -13.48 -18.09 21.71
N TRP A 88 -13.85 -18.86 20.69
CA TRP A 88 -12.89 -19.56 19.85
C TRP A 88 -12.12 -18.56 18.97
N SER A 89 -10.90 -18.91 18.60
CA SER A 89 -10.16 -18.16 17.58
C SER A 89 -10.84 -18.31 16.21
N PHE A 90 -10.52 -17.40 15.28
CA PHE A 90 -10.98 -17.54 13.90
C PHE A 90 -10.56 -18.89 13.31
N ALA A 91 -9.30 -19.29 13.49
CA ALA A 91 -8.79 -20.56 13.00
C ALA A 91 -9.47 -21.79 13.62
N GLN A 92 -9.78 -21.75 14.92
CA GLN A 92 -10.52 -22.81 15.60
C GLN A 92 -11.93 -22.98 15.01
N ARG A 93 -12.64 -21.87 14.77
CA ARG A 93 -13.97 -21.91 14.13
C ARG A 93 -13.91 -22.43 12.70
N THR A 94 -12.93 -21.99 11.90
CA THR A 94 -12.72 -22.46 10.53
C THR A 94 -12.49 -23.97 10.51
N CYS A 95 -11.57 -24.46 11.32
CA CYS A 95 -11.31 -25.89 11.46
C CYS A 95 -12.56 -26.67 11.83
N TYR A 96 -13.28 -26.24 12.87
CA TYR A 96 -14.44 -26.95 13.38
C TYR A 96 -15.56 -26.99 12.32
N TYR A 97 -15.78 -25.88 11.62
CA TYR A 97 -16.72 -25.79 10.52
C TYR A 97 -16.35 -26.73 9.36
N ASP A 98 -15.08 -26.74 8.95
CA ASP A 98 -14.63 -27.58 7.85
C ASP A 98 -14.79 -29.06 8.17
N ILE A 99 -14.52 -29.49 9.41
CA ILE A 99 -14.81 -30.86 9.86
C ILE A 99 -16.32 -31.12 9.85
N ALA A 100 -17.15 -30.17 10.28
CA ALA A 100 -18.59 -30.35 10.32
C ALA A 100 -19.21 -30.56 8.93
N VAL A 101 -18.70 -29.84 7.92
CA VAL A 101 -19.20 -29.91 6.54
C VAL A 101 -18.63 -31.10 5.78
N THR A 102 -17.35 -31.43 6.00
CA THR A 102 -16.66 -32.46 5.21
C THR A 102 -16.63 -33.84 5.88
N GLY A 103 -16.75 -33.89 7.20
CA GLY A 103 -16.48 -35.09 7.99
C GLY A 103 -14.99 -35.47 8.08
N ASP A 104 -14.07 -34.66 7.52
CA ASP A 104 -12.64 -34.96 7.43
C ASP A 104 -11.83 -34.15 8.46
N ILE A 105 -11.30 -34.86 9.46
CA ILE A 105 -10.45 -34.29 10.52
C ILE A 105 -9.11 -33.78 9.99
N ALA A 106 -8.52 -34.47 9.02
CA ALA A 106 -7.23 -34.08 8.45
C ALA A 106 -7.37 -32.77 7.67
N PHE A 107 -8.45 -32.64 6.89
CA PHE A 107 -8.79 -31.40 6.20
C PHE A 107 -8.97 -30.24 7.18
N GLY A 108 -9.74 -30.42 8.26
CA GLY A 108 -9.92 -29.39 9.29
C GLY A 108 -8.62 -28.96 9.99
N ARG A 109 -7.70 -29.89 10.27
CA ARG A 109 -6.38 -29.53 10.83
C ARG A 109 -5.58 -28.67 9.87
N SER A 110 -5.59 -29.02 8.58
CA SER A 110 -4.91 -28.23 7.54
C SER A 110 -5.53 -26.84 7.39
N SER A 111 -6.86 -26.72 7.51
CA SER A 111 -7.52 -25.43 7.42
C SER A 111 -7.25 -24.56 8.65
N ARG A 112 -7.13 -25.14 9.85
CA ARG A 112 -6.65 -24.41 11.05
C ARG A 112 -5.28 -23.80 10.81
N GLN A 113 -4.32 -24.63 10.39
CA GLN A 113 -2.94 -24.20 10.15
C GLN A 113 -2.88 -23.10 9.11
N THR A 114 -3.65 -23.23 8.03
CA THR A 114 -3.74 -22.18 7.00
C THR A 114 -4.34 -20.90 7.57
N ALA A 115 -5.41 -21.00 8.37
CA ALA A 115 -6.04 -19.84 8.98
C ALA A 115 -5.14 -19.13 10.00
N GLU A 116 -4.34 -19.88 10.78
CA GLU A 116 -3.31 -19.36 11.68
C GLU A 116 -2.22 -18.64 10.89
N GLN A 117 -1.65 -19.27 9.86
CA GLN A 117 -0.64 -18.66 8.99
C GLN A 117 -1.16 -17.39 8.30
N GLN A 118 -2.40 -17.39 7.81
CA GLN A 118 -3.00 -16.21 7.22
C GLN A 118 -3.19 -15.09 8.24
N PHE A 119 -3.51 -15.42 9.49
CA PHE A 119 -3.62 -14.41 10.54
C PHE A 119 -2.25 -13.80 10.83
N GLU A 120 -1.21 -14.61 11.00
CA GLU A 120 0.17 -14.16 11.19
C GLU A 120 0.64 -13.29 10.01
N GLN A 121 0.36 -13.69 8.77
CA GLN A 121 0.73 -12.93 7.59
C GLN A 121 0.01 -11.56 7.54
N ARG A 122 -1.27 -11.52 7.91
CA ARG A 122 -2.02 -10.25 7.95
C ARG A 122 -1.47 -9.32 9.02
N GLU A 123 -1.14 -9.82 10.21
CA GLU A 123 -0.53 -9.02 11.26
C GLU A 123 0.87 -8.55 10.86
N ALA A 124 1.67 -9.42 10.22
CA ALA A 124 2.97 -9.05 9.68
C ALA A 124 2.87 -7.93 8.63
N MET A 125 1.86 -7.98 7.75
CA MET A 125 1.62 -6.91 6.78
C MET A 125 1.16 -5.61 7.45
N ARG A 126 0.22 -5.70 8.40
CA ARG A 126 -0.39 -4.55 9.07
C ARG A 126 0.61 -3.78 9.94
N ASN A 127 1.49 -4.53 10.61
CA ASN A 127 2.34 -4.04 11.69
C ASN A 127 3.84 -4.12 11.33
N SER A 128 4.15 -4.25 10.03
CA SER A 128 5.53 -4.15 9.53
C SER A 128 6.14 -2.79 9.85
N PRO A 129 7.49 -2.69 9.94
CA PRO A 129 8.16 -1.40 10.13
C PRO A 129 7.73 -0.38 9.06
N LYS A 130 7.51 0.86 9.47
CA LYS A 130 7.06 1.95 8.59
C LYS A 130 8.17 2.96 8.41
N PHE A 131 8.67 3.08 7.18
CA PHE A 131 9.59 4.14 6.79
C PHE A 131 8.94 5.51 6.94
N ASN A 132 9.73 6.54 7.26
CA ASN A 132 9.24 7.90 7.40
C ASN A 132 8.53 8.37 6.11
N SER A 133 7.35 8.97 6.26
CA SER A 133 6.55 9.50 5.15
C SER A 133 7.26 10.62 4.37
N ASP A 134 8.24 11.28 4.98
CA ASP A 134 9.00 12.37 4.34
C ASP A 134 10.07 11.86 3.37
N LEU A 135 10.33 10.54 3.33
CA LEU A 135 11.21 9.96 2.34
C LEU A 135 10.62 10.16 0.94
N SER A 136 11.44 10.73 0.06
CA SER A 136 11.05 10.99 -1.33
C SER A 136 11.26 9.74 -2.18
N LEU A 137 10.27 9.38 -3.01
CA LEU A 137 10.37 8.26 -3.96
C LEU A 137 11.40 8.50 -5.07
N THR A 138 11.66 9.77 -5.39
CA THR A 138 12.67 10.17 -6.36
C THR A 138 13.54 11.27 -5.77
N ARG A 139 14.85 11.17 -5.98
CA ARG A 139 15.81 12.21 -5.59
C ARG A 139 16.71 12.54 -6.77
N SER A 140 16.71 13.80 -7.19
CA SER A 140 17.68 14.28 -8.17
C SER A 140 19.04 14.46 -7.49
N VAL A 141 20.09 13.85 -8.04
CA VAL A 141 21.46 13.91 -7.52
C VAL A 141 22.42 14.27 -8.65
N ARG A 142 23.46 15.04 -8.38
CA ARG A 142 24.42 15.47 -9.41
C ARG A 142 25.62 14.55 -9.48
N VAL A 143 26.19 14.47 -10.67
CA VAL A 143 27.51 13.87 -10.88
C VAL A 143 28.55 14.53 -9.94
N GLY A 144 29.31 13.71 -9.21
CA GLY A 144 30.27 14.15 -8.20
C GLY A 144 29.68 14.56 -6.85
N GLU A 145 28.35 14.49 -6.64
CA GLU A 145 27.71 14.80 -5.36
C GLU A 145 28.00 13.71 -4.30
N GLN A 146 28.10 14.12 -3.03
CA GLN A 146 28.01 13.18 -1.90
C GLN A 146 26.54 13.06 -1.49
N VAL A 147 25.95 11.90 -1.72
CA VAL A 147 24.56 11.60 -1.40
C VAL A 147 24.47 10.97 -0.02
N GLN A 148 23.63 11.55 0.83
CA GLN A 148 23.27 11.03 2.14
C GLN A 148 21.75 10.95 2.28
N ILE A 149 21.22 9.77 2.60
CA ILE A 149 19.78 9.52 2.80
C ILE A 149 19.60 8.78 4.12
N SER A 150 18.63 9.20 4.93
CA SER A 150 18.30 8.54 6.20
C SER A 150 17.03 7.72 6.04
N PHE A 151 17.17 6.39 5.94
CA PHE A 151 16.07 5.45 5.73
C PHE A 151 15.34 5.07 7.03
N GLN A 152 15.08 6.03 7.93
CA GLN A 152 14.50 5.71 9.22
C GLN A 152 13.11 5.08 9.11
N ALA A 153 12.92 3.99 9.82
CA ALA A 153 11.66 3.30 9.99
C ALA A 153 11.32 3.15 11.48
N THR A 154 10.02 3.03 11.76
CA THR A 154 9.47 2.84 13.11
C THR A 154 8.66 1.56 13.17
N SER A 155 8.63 0.90 14.32
CA SER A 155 7.79 -0.27 14.57
C SER A 155 7.02 -0.08 15.87
N GLU A 156 5.81 -0.63 15.95
CA GLU A 156 5.02 -0.65 17.18
C GLU A 156 5.48 -1.73 18.18
N PHE A 157 6.28 -2.69 17.73
CA PHE A 157 6.73 -3.84 18.53
C PHE A 157 8.20 -3.80 18.93
N SER A 158 8.99 -2.92 18.33
CA SER A 158 10.43 -2.83 18.59
C SER A 158 10.93 -1.40 18.48
N LEU A 159 11.80 -1.03 19.41
CA LEU A 159 12.61 0.19 19.35
C LEU A 159 13.87 0.00 18.48
N THR A 160 14.25 -1.25 18.20
CA THR A 160 15.42 -1.60 17.41
C THR A 160 14.99 -2.10 16.04
N ILE A 161 15.52 -1.44 15.01
CA ILE A 161 15.31 -1.79 13.60
C ILE A 161 16.67 -2.10 12.97
N HIS A 162 16.74 -3.21 12.26
CA HIS A 162 17.91 -3.61 11.47
C HIS A 162 17.67 -3.27 10.00
N TYR A 163 18.60 -2.51 9.43
CA TYR A 163 18.55 -2.10 8.04
C TYR A 163 19.49 -2.94 7.18
N LYS A 164 19.06 -3.22 5.95
CA LYS A 164 19.89 -3.93 4.97
C LYS A 164 19.69 -3.33 3.59
N LEU A 165 20.80 -3.13 2.89
CA LEU A 165 20.81 -2.69 1.51
C LEU A 165 20.53 -3.90 0.60
N LEU A 166 19.45 -3.82 -0.17
CA LEU A 166 19.03 -4.88 -1.10
C LEU A 166 19.57 -4.61 -2.51
N HIS A 167 19.37 -3.38 -2.99
CA HIS A 167 19.87 -2.91 -4.28
C HIS A 167 20.45 -1.51 -4.11
N ALA A 168 21.61 -1.23 -4.68
CA ALA A 168 22.22 0.10 -4.62
C ALA A 168 23.32 0.30 -5.68
N PRO A 169 23.70 1.57 -5.94
CA PRO A 169 24.88 1.88 -6.73
C PRO A 169 26.16 1.25 -6.14
N ASN A 170 27.10 0.90 -7.02
CA ASN A 170 28.40 0.38 -6.58
C ASN A 170 29.17 1.43 -5.74
N GLY A 171 29.87 0.97 -4.71
CA GLY A 171 30.61 1.83 -3.77
C GLY A 171 29.73 2.59 -2.78
N SER A 172 28.42 2.32 -2.74
CA SER A 172 27.55 2.83 -1.68
C SER A 172 27.67 2.00 -0.40
N SER A 173 27.19 2.57 0.71
CA SER A 173 27.15 1.91 2.02
C SER A 173 25.88 2.30 2.77
N LEU A 174 25.44 1.44 3.68
CA LEU A 174 24.32 1.66 4.58
C LEU A 174 24.72 1.22 5.98
N ASP A 175 24.51 2.07 6.98
CA ASP A 175 24.61 1.67 8.38
C ASP A 175 23.40 0.82 8.77
N GLY A 176 23.65 -0.41 9.21
CA GLY A 176 22.61 -1.39 9.54
C GLY A 176 21.81 -1.10 10.81
N LEU A 177 22.19 -0.11 11.61
CA LEU A 177 21.50 0.30 12.84
C LEU A 177 20.85 1.67 12.71
N THR A 178 21.52 2.63 12.06
CA THR A 178 20.99 4.00 11.91
C THR A 178 20.17 4.19 10.63
N GLY A 179 20.34 3.32 9.63
CA GLY A 179 19.71 3.47 8.33
C GLY A 179 20.32 4.59 7.47
N GLU A 180 21.52 5.07 7.82
CA GLU A 180 22.22 6.11 7.04
C GLU A 180 22.89 5.53 5.80
N PHE A 181 22.37 5.90 4.63
CA PHE A 181 22.93 5.57 3.33
C PHE A 181 23.92 6.64 2.88
N ASN A 182 25.08 6.21 2.37
CA ASN A 182 26.14 7.08 1.87
C ASN A 182 26.61 6.60 0.49
N TRP A 183 26.68 7.52 -0.47
CA TRP A 183 27.20 7.24 -1.80
C TRP A 183 27.84 8.47 -2.44
N LYS A 184 29.02 8.30 -3.05
CA LYS A 184 29.65 9.31 -3.88
C LYS A 184 29.29 9.04 -5.34
N VAL A 185 28.57 9.96 -5.99
CA VAL A 185 28.20 9.81 -7.41
C VAL A 185 29.47 9.88 -8.26
N PRO A 186 29.86 8.82 -9.00
CA PRO A 186 31.03 8.85 -9.87
C PRO A 186 30.89 9.91 -10.97
N ASP A 187 32.01 10.52 -11.38
CA ASP A 187 32.03 11.60 -12.38
C ASP A 187 31.59 11.12 -13.78
N GLU A 188 31.74 9.83 -14.05
CA GLU A 188 31.41 9.14 -15.30
C GLU A 188 29.97 8.59 -15.37
N THR A 189 29.14 8.86 -14.37
CA THR A 189 27.77 8.35 -14.34
C THR A 189 26.92 9.00 -15.44
N GLU A 190 26.20 8.18 -16.21
CA GLU A 190 25.30 8.64 -17.26
C GLU A 190 24.23 9.61 -16.70
N ILE A 191 24.12 10.78 -17.32
CA ILE A 191 23.10 11.79 -17.01
C ILE A 191 21.72 11.24 -17.38
N SER A 192 20.69 11.61 -16.61
CA SER A 192 19.30 11.15 -16.73
C SER A 192 19.09 9.66 -16.47
N LYS A 193 20.14 8.93 -16.04
CA LYS A 193 20.00 7.57 -15.54
C LYS A 193 19.22 7.58 -14.24
N LYS A 194 18.34 6.59 -14.07
CA LYS A 194 17.65 6.32 -12.81
C LYS A 194 18.28 5.11 -12.15
N ILE A 195 18.76 5.26 -10.94
CA ILE A 195 19.40 4.18 -10.17
C ILE A 195 18.56 3.90 -8.93
N PRO A 196 17.98 2.70 -8.78
CA PRO A 196 17.23 2.34 -7.58
C PRO A 196 18.17 2.13 -6.40
N VAL A 197 17.74 2.61 -5.23
CA VAL A 197 18.28 2.26 -3.92
C VAL A 197 17.16 1.62 -3.13
N GLU A 198 17.27 0.32 -2.88
CA GLU A 198 16.29 -0.45 -2.14
C GLU A 198 16.87 -0.87 -0.79
N VAL A 199 16.13 -0.53 0.28
CA VAL A 199 16.50 -0.83 1.67
C VAL A 199 15.38 -1.62 2.33
N SER A 200 15.73 -2.67 3.07
CA SER A 200 14.80 -3.36 3.97
C SER A 200 15.00 -2.90 5.41
N ALA A 201 13.90 -2.70 6.13
CA ALA A 201 13.86 -2.50 7.58
C ALA A 201 13.25 -3.74 8.23
N GLN A 202 13.91 -4.29 9.24
CA GLN A 202 13.46 -5.45 10.01
C GLN A 202 13.35 -5.11 11.49
N ASP A 203 12.21 -5.39 12.12
CA ASP A 203 12.10 -5.26 13.57
C ASP A 203 12.81 -6.42 14.29
N ALA A 204 13.43 -6.12 15.43
CA ALA A 204 14.21 -7.10 16.19
C ALA A 204 13.37 -8.11 17.01
N THR A 205 12.08 -7.85 17.25
CA THR A 205 11.23 -8.64 18.14
C THR A 205 10.56 -9.80 17.40
N TYR A 206 9.92 -9.50 16.27
CA TYR A 206 9.11 -10.42 15.48
C TYR A 206 9.67 -10.66 14.07
N ASN A 207 10.82 -10.07 13.73
CA ASN A 207 11.46 -10.19 12.42
C ASN A 207 10.57 -9.74 11.25
N LEU A 208 9.58 -8.89 11.49
CA LEU A 208 8.72 -8.30 10.45
C LEU A 208 9.56 -7.37 9.60
N THR A 209 9.35 -7.46 8.29
CA THR A 209 10.15 -6.72 7.30
C THR A 209 9.29 -5.83 6.44
N SER A 210 9.82 -4.67 6.09
CA SER A 210 9.31 -3.82 5.01
C SER A 210 10.46 -3.38 4.11
N THR A 211 10.14 -2.99 2.88
CA THR A 211 11.11 -2.46 1.92
C THR A 211 10.71 -1.06 1.47
N TYR A 212 11.71 -0.27 1.11
CA TYR A 212 11.53 1.06 0.54
C TYR A 212 12.52 1.26 -0.60
N GLU A 213 12.04 1.84 -1.70
CA GLU A 213 12.84 2.17 -2.88
C GLU A 213 12.87 3.69 -3.08
N VAL A 214 14.08 4.23 -3.25
CA VAL A 214 14.33 5.59 -3.74
C VAL A 214 14.99 5.51 -5.12
N LEU A 215 14.44 6.23 -6.10
CA LEU A 215 15.07 6.39 -7.41
C LEU A 215 15.98 7.61 -7.42
N LEU A 216 17.28 7.40 -7.63
CA LEU A 216 18.25 8.47 -7.84
C LEU A 216 18.28 8.87 -9.31
N GLU A 217 17.91 10.10 -9.61
CA GLU A 217 17.92 10.66 -10.97
C GLU A 217 19.17 11.52 -11.17
N ILE A 218 20.07 11.05 -12.03
CA ILE A 218 21.38 11.67 -12.21
C ILE A 218 21.26 12.96 -13.04
N GLN A 219 21.77 14.05 -12.48
CA GLN A 219 21.82 15.38 -13.09
C GLN A 219 23.26 15.75 -13.44
N PRO A 220 23.48 16.63 -14.43
CA PRO A 220 24.81 17.13 -14.75
C PRO A 220 25.45 17.81 -13.53
N LYS A 221 26.79 17.76 -13.48
CA LYS A 221 27.58 18.50 -12.50
C LYS A 221 27.19 19.99 -12.55
N SER A 222 27.13 20.63 -11.38
CA SER A 222 26.83 22.06 -11.33
C SER A 222 27.96 22.84 -11.99
N ASN A 223 27.72 23.37 -13.18
CA ASN A 223 28.58 24.36 -13.79
C ASN A 223 28.25 25.72 -13.15
N ALA A 224 29.03 26.14 -12.16
CA ALA A 224 28.93 27.47 -11.56
C ALA A 224 29.11 28.64 -12.58
N LEU A 225 29.42 28.35 -13.84
CA LEU A 225 29.60 29.31 -14.94
C LEU A 225 28.34 29.55 -15.80
N ALA A 226 27.21 28.89 -15.55
CA ALA A 226 26.00 29.05 -16.38
C ALA A 226 25.04 30.19 -15.96
N LEU A 227 25.44 31.09 -15.04
CA LEU A 227 24.62 32.23 -14.61
C LEU A 227 25.00 33.57 -15.27
N ALA A 228 25.88 33.58 -16.27
CA ALA A 228 26.33 34.81 -16.93
C ALA A 228 26.29 34.74 -18.47
N THR A 229 25.19 34.29 -19.06
CA THR A 229 24.91 34.56 -20.49
C THR A 229 23.43 34.84 -20.70
N SER A 230 22.95 35.94 -20.13
CA SER A 230 21.70 36.56 -20.58
C SER A 230 21.73 38.09 -20.40
N ILE A 231 22.86 38.71 -20.71
CA ILE A 231 22.97 40.15 -20.97
C ILE A 231 24.03 40.29 -22.08
N ILE A 232 23.81 41.21 -23.02
CA ILE A 232 24.61 41.52 -24.22
C ILE A 232 24.15 40.75 -25.48
N LEU A 233 23.01 41.19 -26.01
CA LEU A 233 22.81 41.23 -27.46
C LEU A 233 21.98 42.46 -27.86
N LEU A 234 22.51 43.67 -27.64
CA LEU A 234 22.12 44.85 -28.40
C LEU A 234 23.13 45.99 -28.24
N THR A 235 24.12 46.04 -29.12
CA THR A 235 24.61 47.25 -29.83
C THR A 235 26.00 46.96 -30.40
N LEU A 236 26.05 46.53 -31.67
CA LEU A 236 27.23 46.78 -32.51
C LEU A 236 26.85 46.58 -33.98
N THR A 237 26.25 47.61 -34.57
CA THR A 237 26.30 47.81 -36.02
C THR A 237 27.20 49.01 -36.31
N PHE A 238 28.40 48.65 -36.78
CA PHE A 238 29.16 49.31 -37.85
C PHE A 238 29.47 50.80 -37.75
N VAL A 239 30.73 51.11 -37.43
CA VAL A 239 31.47 52.18 -38.10
C VAL A 239 32.90 51.70 -38.38
N SER A 240 33.27 51.60 -39.65
CA SER A 240 34.42 52.31 -40.24
C SER A 240 34.93 51.60 -41.49
N SER A 241 34.96 52.35 -42.59
CA SER A 241 36.06 52.27 -43.55
C SER A 241 36.27 53.68 -44.09
N PHE A 242 37.32 54.29 -43.57
CA PHE A 242 37.91 55.55 -44.00
C PHE A 242 38.51 55.38 -45.40
N VAL A 243 38.15 56.25 -46.35
CA VAL A 243 38.97 56.60 -47.52
C VAL A 243 38.86 58.10 -47.73
N LEU A 244 40.00 58.78 -47.72
CA LEU A 244 40.26 60.15 -48.19
C LEU A 244 41.60 60.08 -48.97
N PRO A 245 41.97 61.00 -49.89
CA PRO A 245 41.55 62.41 -49.91
C PRO A 245 41.33 63.11 -51.29
N SER A 246 40.69 64.28 -51.19
CA SER A 246 40.94 65.60 -51.85
C SER A 246 40.76 65.89 -53.34
N MET A 247 40.37 67.17 -53.54
CA MET A 247 40.39 68.05 -54.73
C MET A 247 39.17 67.91 -55.65
N ASP A 248 38.43 68.94 -56.08
CA ASP A 248 38.54 70.40 -55.97
C ASP A 248 37.17 71.05 -56.28
N ASN A 249 36.97 72.21 -55.67
CA ASN A 249 36.09 73.36 -55.97
C ASN A 249 35.11 73.35 -57.17
N LEU A 250 33.86 73.76 -56.84
CA LEU A 250 33.07 74.86 -57.43
C LEU A 250 33.20 75.12 -58.94
N PHE A 251 32.09 75.05 -59.69
CA PHE A 251 31.55 76.18 -60.48
C PHE A 251 30.23 75.79 -61.21
N PHE A 252 29.25 76.70 -61.09
CA PHE A 252 27.96 76.87 -61.79
C PHE A 252 26.82 75.86 -61.62
#